data_AF-A0A2H6EDC7-F1
#
_entry.id   AF-A0A2H6EDC7-F1
#
_cell.length_a   1.000
_cell.length_b   1.000
_cell.length_c   1.000
_cell.angle_alpha   90.00
_cell.angle_beta   90.00
_cell.angle_gamma   90.00
#
_symmetry.space_group_name_H-M   'P 1'
#
loop_
_entity.id
_entity.type
_entity.pdbx_description
1 polymer ?
#
loop_
_entity_poly.entity_id
_entity_poly.type
_entity_poly.pdbx_seq_one_letter_code
_entity_poly.pdbx_strand_id
1 'polypeptide(L)' 'MNNTKKRKAKSHFKIGHILGLFFMYFSIAFIIFAWLDYYSYEFFNPVPFGILFFILAIIATIVHVRKRKRTGIDDLVDKL' A
#
# COMPACT_ATOMS: atom_id res chain seq x y z
N MET A 1 -31.02 5.58 30.46
CA MET A 1 -30.59 6.12 29.15
C MET A 1 -29.06 5.96 29.06
N ASN A 2 -28.57 4.82 28.54
CA ASN A 2 -27.13 4.49 28.57
C ASN A 2 -26.40 5.13 27.40
N ASN A 3 -25.68 6.22 27.67
CA ASN A 3 -24.83 6.93 26.72
C ASN A 3 -23.47 6.22 26.57
N THR A 4 -23.43 5.08 25.88
CA THR A 4 -22.16 4.53 25.38
C THR A 4 -21.75 5.29 24.12
N LYS A 5 -21.14 6.47 24.28
CA LYS A 5 -20.32 7.07 23.23
C LYS A 5 -19.18 6.09 22.95
N LYS A 6 -19.37 5.21 21.96
CA LYS A 6 -18.28 4.48 21.30
C LYS A 6 -17.30 5.54 20.82
N ARG A 7 -16.25 5.81 21.62
CA ARG A 7 -15.09 6.56 21.17
C ARG A 7 -14.60 5.80 19.95
N LYS A 8 -14.92 6.28 18.75
CA LYS A 8 -14.25 5.87 17.52
C LYS A 8 -12.79 6.21 17.78
N ALA A 9 -12.03 5.23 18.26
CA ALA A 9 -10.60 5.37 18.44
C ALA A 9 -10.09 5.86 17.09
N LYS A 10 -9.66 7.13 17.03
CA LYS A 10 -8.95 7.64 15.87
C LYS A 10 -7.71 6.76 15.80
N SER A 11 -7.73 5.75 14.94
CA SER A 11 -6.54 4.97 14.61
C SER A 11 -5.58 5.96 13.98
N HIS A 12 -4.69 6.53 14.81
CA HIS A 12 -3.54 7.24 14.31
C HIS A 12 -2.64 6.16 13.72
N PHE A 13 -2.70 5.97 12.40
CA PHE A 13 -1.74 5.12 11.71
C PHE A 13 -0.34 5.62 12.08
N LYS A 14 0.43 4.76 12.74
CA LYS A 14 1.81 5.04 13.06
C LYS A 14 2.58 5.19 11.75
N ILE A 15 3.59 6.05 11.71
CA ILE A 15 4.45 6.24 10.52
C ILE A 15 5.01 4.91 10.01
N GLY A 16 5.37 3.99 10.92
CA GLY A 16 5.77 2.62 10.56
C GLY A 16 4.71 1.85 9.77
N HIS A 17 3.42 1.99 10.11
CA HIS A 17 2.32 1.36 9.37
C HIS A 17 2.17 1.92 7.96
N ILE A 18 2.32 3.24 7.81
CA ILE A 18 2.24 3.90 6.50
C ILE A 18 3.40 3.45 5.60
N LEU A 19 4.60 3.33 6.16
CA LEU A 19 5.75 2.78 5.44
C LEU A 19 5.54 1.30 5.09
N GLY A 20 5.01 0.50 6.00
CA GLY A 20 4.69 -0.90 5.73
C GLY A 20 3.66 -1.07 4.61
N LEU A 21 2.59 -0.25 4.60
CA LEU A 21 1.63 -0.20 3.50
C LEU A 21 2.32 0.16 2.17
N PHE A 22 3.18 1.18 2.18
CA PHE A 22 3.94 1.58 1.00
C PHE A 22 4.79 0.42 0.45
N PHE A 23 5.57 -0.25 1.31
CA PHE A 23 6.39 -1.38 0.89
C PHE A 23 5.57 -2.56 0.39
N MET A 24 4.43 -2.85 1.01
CA MET A 24 3.51 -3.89 0.52
C MET A 24 3.00 -3.57 -0.89
N TYR A 25 2.48 -2.35 -1.11
CA TYR A 25 1.99 -1.95 -2.43
C TYR A 25 3.10 -1.89 -3.47
N PHE A 26 4.27 -1.38 -3.11
CA PHE A 26 5.43 -1.34 -3.99
C PHE A 26 5.88 -2.74 -4.38
N SER A 27 5.96 -3.67 -3.42
CA SER A 27 6.38 -5.06 -3.68
C SER A 27 5.39 -5.79 -4.58
N ILE A 28 4.08 -5.64 -4.33
CA ILE A 28 3.04 -6.22 -5.19
C ILE A 28 3.16 -5.68 -6.62
N ALA A 29 3.28 -4.37 -6.78
CA ALA A 29 3.42 -3.75 -8.09
C ALA A 29 4.70 -4.19 -8.81
N PHE A 30 5.82 -4.28 -8.07
CA PHE A 30 7.09 -4.74 -8.59
C PHE A 30 7.04 -6.20 -9.06
N ILE A 31 6.41 -7.09 -8.29
CA ILE A 31 6.25 -8.51 -8.67
C ILE A 31 5.39 -8.62 -9.94
N ILE A 32 4.27 -7.90 -10.01
CA ILE A 32 3.42 -7.88 -11.20
C ILE A 32 4.21 -7.40 -12.42
N PHE A 33 5.02 -6.36 -12.25
CA PHE A 33 5.87 -5.84 -13.32
C PHE A 33 6.94 -6.83 -13.76
N ALA A 34 7.69 -7.40 -12.82
CA ALA A 34 8.70 -8.41 -13.13
C ALA A 34 8.11 -9.60 -13.88
N TRP A 35 6.86 -9.96 -13.54
CA TRP A 35 6.11 -10.98 -14.27
C TRP A 35 5.74 -10.51 -15.68
N LEU A 36 5.22 -9.29 -15.85
CA LEU A 36 4.89 -8.73 -17.17
C LEU A 36 6.12 -8.60 -18.09
N ASP A 37 7.24 -8.11 -17.55
CA ASP A 37 8.51 -7.96 -18.29
C ASP A 37 9.07 -9.33 -18.72
N TYR A 38 8.92 -10.35 -17.88
CA TYR A 38 9.28 -11.73 -18.25
C TYR A 38 8.48 -12.25 -19.46
N TYR A 39 7.20 -11.84 -19.59
CA TYR A 39 6.33 -12.31 -20.68
C TYR A 39 6.30 -11.39 -21.90
N SER A 40 6.78 -10.15 -21.83
CA SER A 40 6.62 -9.18 -22.91
C SER A 40 7.57 -9.37 -24.09
N TYR A 41 8.62 -10.19 -24.00
CA TYR A 41 9.68 -10.42 -25.01
C TYR A 41 10.43 -9.15 -25.50
N GLU A 42 9.89 -7.96 -25.27
CA GLU A 42 10.54 -6.66 -25.36
C GLU A 42 11.04 -6.27 -23.96
N PHE A 43 12.35 -6.06 -23.83
CA PHE A 43 12.96 -5.53 -22.61
C PHE A 43 12.42 -4.12 -22.35
N PHE A 44 11.51 -3.98 -21.40
CA PHE A 44 11.08 -2.65 -20.97
C PHE A 44 12.23 -1.94 -20.26
N ASN A 45 12.42 -0.64 -20.52
CA ASN A 45 13.42 0.13 -19.80
C ASN A 45 13.03 0.20 -18.31
N PRO A 46 13.81 -0.36 -17.38
CA PRO A 46 13.40 -0.50 -15.99
C PRO A 46 13.28 0.84 -15.25
N VAL A 47 13.95 1.89 -15.74
CA VAL A 47 14.02 3.20 -15.08
C VAL A 47 12.68 3.94 -15.08
N PRO A 48 12.04 4.25 -16.24
CA PRO A 48 10.75 4.93 -16.25
C PRO A 48 9.65 4.13 -15.55
N PHE A 49 9.70 2.79 -15.64
CA PHE A 49 8.73 1.92 -14.97
C PHE A 49 8.91 1.92 -13.45
N GLY A 50 10.15 1.85 -12.95
CA GLY A 50 10.41 1.96 -11.52
C GLY A 50 9.85 3.26 -10.93
N ILE A 51 10.03 4.38 -11.63
CA ILE A 51 9.47 5.68 -11.22
C ILE A 51 7.94 5.64 -11.23
N LEU A 52 7.33 5.06 -12.27
CA LEU A 52 5.88 4.93 -12.37
C LEU A 52 5.29 4.10 -11.21
N PHE A 53 5.89 2.96 -10.89
CA PHE A 53 5.43 2.11 -9.77
C PHE A 53 5.64 2.78 -8.41
N PHE A 54 6.73 3.52 -8.25
CA PHE A 54 6.95 4.29 -7.04
C PHE A 54 5.84 5.33 -6.82
N ILE A 55 5.47 6.06 -7.87
CA ILE A 55 4.36 7.03 -7.83
C ILE A 55 3.03 6.32 -7.53
N LEU A 56 2.76 5.19 -8.19
CA LEU A 56 1.54 4.41 -7.96
C LEU A 56 1.45 3.88 -6.53
N ALA A 57 2.56 3.39 -5.96
CA ALA A 57 2.62 2.93 -4.58
C ALA A 57 2.37 4.07 -3.57
N ILE A 58 2.90 5.27 -3.83
CA ILE A 58 2.60 6.46 -3.03
C ILE A 58 1.11 6.78 -3.09
N ILE A 59 0.52 6.86 -4.29
CA ILE A 59 -0.90 7.18 -4.46
C ILE A 59 -1.78 6.15 -3.78
N ALA A 60 -1.48 4.85 -3.96
CA ALA A 60 -2.20 3.76 -3.30
C ALA A 60 -2.17 3.89 -1.78
N THR A 61 -0.98 4.15 -1.22
CA THR A 61 -0.79 4.36 0.23
C THR A 61 -1.60 5.56 0.73
N ILE A 62 -1.56 6.69 0.02
CA ILE A 62 -2.31 7.89 0.38
C ILE A 62 -3.82 7.62 0.34
N VAL A 63 -4.32 6.98 -0.72
CA VAL A 63 -5.74 6.63 -0.88
C VAL A 63 -6.18 5.68 0.23
N HIS A 64 -5.35 4.70 0.57
CA HIS A 64 -5.62 3.74 1.64
C HIS A 64 -5.74 4.42 3.00
N VAL A 65 -4.74 5.21 3.37
CA VAL A 65 -4.72 5.98 4.63
C VAL A 65 -5.89 6.96 4.70
N ARG A 66 -6.23 7.61 3.58
CA ARG A 66 -7.39 8.53 3.49
C ARG A 66 -8.73 7.84 3.70
N LYS A 67 -8.90 6.61 3.19
CA LYS A 67 -10.14 5.84 3.37
C LYS A 67 -10.38 5.46 4.83
N ARG A 68 -9.33 5.43 5.69
CA ARG A 68 -9.39 5.09 7.12
C ARG A 68 -10.18 3.80 7.42
N LYS A 69 -10.28 2.90 6.45
CA LYS A 69 -10.88 1.57 6.60
C LYS A 69 -9.75 0.59 6.79
N ARG A 70 -9.76 -0.13 7.91
CA ARG A 70 -8.89 -1.30 8.06
C ARG A 70 -9.31 -2.38 7.08
N THR A 71 -8.34 -3.01 6.47
CA THR A 71 -8.47 -4.10 5.50
C THR A 71 -7.51 -5.22 5.90
N GLY A 72 -7.62 -6.37 5.24
CA GLY A 72 -6.67 -7.47 5.46
C GLY A 72 -5.21 -7.11 5.15
N ILE A 73 -4.96 -6.08 4.32
CA ILE A 73 -3.61 -5.57 4.07
C ILE A 73 -3.04 -4.89 5.33
N ASP A 74 -3.88 -4.19 6.11
CA ASP A 74 -3.43 -3.59 7.36
C ASP A 74 -3.05 -4.66 8.40
N ASP A 75 -3.82 -5.75 8.46
CA ASP A 75 -3.51 -6.87 9.37
C ASP A 75 -2.24 -7.63 8.95
N LEU A 76 -1.91 -7.65 7.65
CA LEU A 76 -0.65 -8.18 7.14
C LEU A 76 0.52 -7.26 7.53
N VAL A 77 0.36 -5.95 7.36
CA VAL A 77 1.38 -4.96 7.73
C VAL A 77 1.64 -4.95 9.24
N ASP A 78 0.60 -5.08 10.06
CA ASP A 78 0.74 -5.14 11.53
C ASP A 78 1.42 -6.44 12.02
N LYS A 79 1.50 -7.48 11.19
CA LYS A 79 2.16 -8.77 11.50
C LYS A 79 3.59 -8.87 10.98
N LEU A 80 4.00 -7.96 10.09
CA LEU A 80 5.36 -7.85 9.56
C LEU A 80 6.25 -7.07 10.52
#